data_AF-A0A0L8IAQ3-F1
#
_entry.id   AF-A0A0L8IAQ3-F1
#
_cell.length_a   1.000
_cell.length_b   1.000
_cell.length_c   1.000
_cell.angle_alpha   90.00
_cell.angle_beta   90.00
_cell.angle_gamma   90.00
#
_symmetry.space_group_name_H-M   'P 1'
#
loop_
_entity.id
_entity.type
_entity.pdbx_description
1 polymer ?
#
loop_
_entity_poly.entity_id
_entity_poly.type
_entity_poly.pdbx_seq_one_letter_code
_entity_poly.pdbx_strand_id
1 'polypeptide(L)'
;FLLRLPGDVTVYKSVDTITNQDEVVDYSTEFLNTLEPSGVPPHILTFKVGSPVMLIKNLNPPTLCNDTRLVITKLLPNIIEATIMTVCGKDQDVFIPRTPLVPSAADLPFTFRRVQFPIRLSYAMSINKPQGQSLSVVGLYLAEPCFSHGQLYVGCSRVDCRNSLHAFIPQGKTKNVVYKEVL
;
A
#
# COMPACT_ATOMS: atom_id res chain seq x y z
N PHE A 1 0.89 -10.65 10.28
CA PHE A 1 1.60 -11.14 9.07
C PHE A 1 3.10 -10.88 9.13
N LEU A 2 3.56 -9.65 9.39
CA LEU A 2 5.00 -9.33 9.45
C LEU A 2 5.82 -10.20 10.42
N LEU A 3 5.30 -10.49 11.62
CA LEU A 3 5.98 -11.37 12.60
C LEU A 3 6.15 -12.82 12.11
N ARG A 4 5.35 -13.25 11.12
CA ARG A 4 5.43 -14.60 10.55
C ARG A 4 6.47 -14.72 9.43
N LEU A 5 6.95 -13.59 8.88
CA LEU A 5 8.03 -13.63 7.90
C LEU A 5 9.36 -13.90 8.62
N PRO A 6 10.24 -14.73 8.02
CA PRO A 6 11.58 -14.95 8.53
C PRO A 6 12.42 -13.65 8.43
N GLY A 7 13.53 -13.60 9.17
CA GLY A 7 14.46 -12.47 9.17
C GLY A 7 14.15 -11.38 10.19
N ASP A 8 15.08 -10.44 10.28
CA ASP A 8 15.05 -9.36 11.27
C ASP A 8 14.11 -8.23 10.87
N VAL A 9 13.54 -7.60 11.89
CA VAL A 9 12.69 -6.43 11.73
C VAL A 9 13.57 -5.19 11.59
N THR A 10 13.36 -4.42 10.53
CA THR A 10 13.95 -3.09 10.37
C THR A 10 12.88 -2.02 10.54
N VAL A 11 13.20 -0.99 11.33
CA VAL A 11 12.32 0.15 11.62
C VAL A 11 12.90 1.41 11.00
N TYR A 12 12.08 2.15 10.25
CA TYR A 12 12.43 3.43 9.66
C TYR A 12 11.53 4.54 10.22
N LYS A 13 12.12 5.51 10.91
CA LYS A 13 11.44 6.69 11.42
C LYS A 13 11.56 7.85 10.46
N SER A 14 10.47 8.52 10.12
CA SER A 14 10.49 9.69 9.23
C SER A 14 11.18 10.88 9.87
N VAL A 15 11.50 11.87 9.04
CA VAL A 15 11.91 13.20 9.49
C VAL A 15 10.83 14.18 9.05
N ASP A 16 10.18 14.82 10.02
CA ASP A 16 9.04 15.69 9.79
C ASP A 16 9.43 17.15 10.09
N THR A 17 9.06 18.05 9.18
CA THR A 17 9.41 19.47 9.25
C THR A 17 8.25 20.33 8.80
N ILE A 18 7.88 21.35 9.57
CA ILE A 18 6.96 22.40 9.12
C ILE A 18 7.59 23.13 7.91
N THR A 19 6.79 23.43 6.90
CA THR A 19 7.28 24.16 5.71
C THR A 19 7.22 25.68 5.88
N ASN A 20 6.29 26.20 6.70
CA ASN A 20 6.17 27.63 6.99
C ASN A 20 6.92 28.00 8.28
N GLN A 21 7.98 28.81 8.20
CA GLN A 21 8.82 29.13 9.35
C GLN A 21 8.08 29.86 10.48
N ASP A 22 7.02 30.61 10.14
CA ASP A 22 6.23 31.36 11.11
C ASP A 22 5.35 30.44 11.99
N GLU A 23 5.06 29.21 11.54
CA GLU A 23 4.26 28.20 12.26
C GLU A 23 5.14 27.18 13.01
N VAL A 24 6.47 27.24 12.90
CA VAL A 24 7.39 26.24 13.48
C VAL A 24 7.28 26.19 15.00
N VAL A 25 7.00 27.32 15.64
CA VAL A 25 6.82 27.41 17.09
C VAL A 25 5.48 26.84 17.58
N ASP A 26 4.48 26.71 16.69
CA ASP A 26 3.13 26.29 17.05
C ASP A 26 2.97 24.76 17.06
N TYR A 27 3.83 24.03 16.35
CA TYR A 27 3.71 22.59 16.17
C TYR A 27 5.04 21.86 16.44
N SER A 28 5.05 21.03 17.48
CA SER A 28 6.22 20.22 17.83
C SER A 28 6.43 19.05 16.87
N THR A 29 7.67 18.58 16.72
CA THR A 29 7.97 17.41 15.87
C THR A 29 7.30 16.14 16.39
N GLU A 30 7.15 15.98 17.70
CA GLU A 30 6.42 14.86 18.31
C GLU A 30 4.96 14.85 17.88
N PHE A 31 4.31 16.01 17.84
CA PHE A 31 2.95 16.14 17.33
C PHE A 31 2.88 15.73 15.86
N LEU A 32 3.79 16.24 15.01
CA LEU A 32 3.85 15.86 13.58
C LEU A 32 4.01 14.34 13.37
N ASN A 33 4.86 13.71 14.18
CA ASN A 33 5.11 12.27 14.11
C ASN A 33 3.86 11.42 14.41
N THR A 34 2.86 11.97 15.10
CA THR A 34 1.58 11.28 15.37
C THR A 34 0.58 11.38 14.21
N LEU A 35 0.81 12.29 13.26
CA LEU A 35 -0.14 12.53 12.17
C LEU A 35 -0.03 11.47 11.07
N GLU A 36 -1.19 11.02 10.61
CA GLU A 36 -1.36 10.08 9.49
C GLU A 36 -2.21 10.68 8.35
N PRO A 37 -1.79 11.81 7.75
CA PRO A 37 -2.58 12.41 6.68
C PRO A 37 -2.43 11.65 5.36
N SER A 38 -3.35 11.89 4.44
CA SER A 38 -3.39 11.21 3.14
C SER A 38 -2.19 11.61 2.27
N GLY A 39 -1.70 10.65 1.47
CA GLY A 39 -0.63 10.88 0.49
C GLY A 39 0.80 10.84 1.04
N VAL A 40 0.96 10.57 2.35
CA VAL A 40 2.26 10.30 2.99
C VAL A 40 2.20 8.99 3.78
N PRO A 41 3.33 8.28 3.95
CA PRO A 41 3.41 7.11 4.80
C PRO A 41 3.40 7.53 6.30
N PRO A 42 3.12 6.58 7.21
CA PRO A 42 3.22 6.84 8.65
C PRO A 42 4.66 7.17 9.06
N HIS A 43 4.81 7.82 10.22
CA HIS A 43 6.11 8.17 10.78
C HIS A 43 7.00 6.92 10.94
N ILE A 44 6.43 5.83 11.47
CA ILE A 44 7.14 4.57 11.70
C ILE A 44 6.76 3.57 10.61
N LEU A 45 7.74 3.19 9.79
CA LEU A 45 7.62 2.05 8.88
C LEU A 45 8.40 0.87 9.44
N THR A 46 7.78 -0.31 9.43
CA THR A 46 8.37 -1.56 9.95
C THR A 46 8.32 -2.62 8.87
N PHE A 47 9.49 -3.14 8.48
CA PHE A 47 9.62 -4.08 7.38
C PHE A 47 10.51 -5.26 7.74
N LYS A 48 10.37 -6.33 6.96
CA LYS A 48 11.29 -7.47 6.85
C LYS A 48 11.58 -7.72 5.38
N VAL A 49 12.72 -8.32 5.06
CA VAL A 49 12.97 -8.88 3.72
C VAL A 49 11.84 -9.87 3.37
N GLY A 50 11.37 -9.82 2.14
CA GLY A 50 10.21 -10.59 1.65
C GLY A 50 8.86 -9.90 1.91
N SER A 51 8.82 -8.75 2.59
CA SER A 51 7.55 -8.05 2.81
C SER A 51 6.97 -7.53 1.49
N PRO A 52 5.70 -7.83 1.16
CA PRO A 52 5.03 -7.19 0.05
C PRO A 52 4.70 -5.74 0.42
N VAL A 53 5.07 -4.81 -0.47
CA VAL A 53 4.82 -3.39 -0.33
C VAL A 53 4.20 -2.82 -1.60
N MET A 54 3.71 -1.60 -1.50
CA MET A 54 3.05 -0.89 -2.59
C MET A 54 3.49 0.56 -2.57
N LEU A 55 3.83 1.11 -3.75
CA LEU A 55 4.14 2.53 -3.90
C LEU A 55 2.90 3.38 -3.62
N ILE A 56 3.11 4.53 -2.97
CA ILE A 56 2.05 5.50 -2.72
C ILE A 56 2.16 6.76 -3.60
N LYS A 57 3.27 6.92 -4.33
CA LYS A 57 3.51 8.00 -5.29
C LYS A 57 4.24 7.46 -6.51
N ASN A 58 4.09 8.18 -7.62
CA ASN A 58 4.85 7.93 -8.83
C ASN A 58 6.31 8.28 -8.60
N LEU A 59 7.22 7.36 -8.93
CA LEU A 59 8.66 7.56 -8.90
C LEU A 59 9.24 7.64 -10.30
N ASN A 60 8.87 6.70 -11.17
CA ASN A 60 9.36 6.63 -12.53
C ASN A 60 8.30 5.99 -13.44
N PRO A 61 7.35 6.77 -13.96
CA PRO A 61 6.38 6.27 -14.92
C PRO A 61 7.05 5.77 -16.22
N PRO A 62 6.50 4.73 -16.87
CA PRO A 62 5.24 4.06 -16.55
C PRO A 62 5.36 2.88 -15.56
N THR A 63 6.57 2.49 -15.15
CA THR A 63 6.80 1.24 -14.40
C THR A 63 6.63 1.39 -12.89
N LEU A 64 7.18 2.46 -12.30
CA LEU A 64 7.10 2.76 -10.87
C LEU A 64 6.08 3.86 -10.60
N CYS A 65 4.81 3.48 -10.71
CA CYS A 65 3.67 4.34 -10.45
C CYS A 65 3.08 4.06 -9.05
N ASN A 66 2.16 4.92 -8.63
CA ASN A 66 1.32 4.64 -7.48
C ASN A 66 0.62 3.28 -7.63
N ASP A 67 0.49 2.57 -6.52
CA ASP A 67 -0.07 1.23 -6.42
C ASP A 67 0.73 0.09 -7.10
N THR A 68 1.90 0.37 -7.70
CA THR A 68 2.85 -0.68 -8.12
C THR A 68 3.24 -1.53 -6.91
N ARG A 69 3.05 -2.86 -7.03
CA ARG A 69 3.37 -3.83 -5.97
C ARG A 69 4.79 -4.33 -6.12
N LEU A 70 5.49 -4.38 -4.99
CA LEU A 70 6.89 -4.77 -4.90
C LEU A 70 7.08 -5.79 -3.77
N VAL A 71 8.13 -6.60 -3.84
CA VAL A 71 8.62 -7.40 -2.71
C VAL A 71 9.99 -6.88 -2.31
N ILE A 72 10.15 -6.57 -1.03
CA ILE A 72 11.44 -6.10 -0.50
C ILE A 72 12.47 -7.23 -0.58
N THR A 73 13.60 -6.96 -1.21
CA THR A 73 14.75 -7.88 -1.29
C THR A 73 15.86 -7.47 -0.34
N LYS A 74 16.02 -6.17 -0.06
CA LYS A 74 17.03 -5.66 0.87
C LYS A 74 16.60 -4.39 1.57
N LEU A 75 17.05 -4.25 2.82
CA LEU A 75 16.74 -3.12 3.70
C LEU A 75 18.04 -2.40 4.06
N LEU A 76 18.29 -1.24 3.43
CA LEU A 76 19.42 -0.36 3.77
C LEU A 76 18.90 0.92 4.45
N PRO A 77 19.76 1.72 5.12
CA PRO A 77 19.31 2.88 5.88
C PRO A 77 18.54 3.93 5.06
N ASN A 78 18.97 4.20 3.83
CA ASN A 78 18.42 5.28 2.98
C ASN A 78 17.84 4.79 1.64
N ILE A 79 17.95 3.49 1.36
CA ILE A 79 17.51 2.87 0.12
C ILE A 79 16.89 1.52 0.47
N ILE A 80 15.77 1.18 -0.16
CA ILE A 80 15.19 -0.16 -0.12
C ILE A 80 15.33 -0.77 -1.51
N GLU A 81 15.85 -1.98 -1.59
CA GLU A 81 15.84 -2.78 -2.82
C GLU A 81 14.57 -3.61 -2.83
N ALA A 82 13.88 -3.62 -3.97
CA ALA A 82 12.66 -4.39 -4.13
C ALA A 82 12.47 -4.85 -5.57
N THR A 83 11.80 -5.98 -5.76
CA THR A 83 11.47 -6.52 -7.09
C THR A 83 10.01 -6.20 -7.43
N ILE A 84 9.75 -5.77 -8.65
CA ILE A 84 8.39 -5.47 -9.13
C ILE A 84 7.58 -6.77 -9.30
N MET A 85 6.40 -6.82 -8.70
CA MET A 85 5.47 -7.94 -8.84
C MET A 85 4.41 -7.74 -9.94
N THR A 86 4.09 -6.49 -10.27
CA THR A 86 3.05 -6.16 -11.26
C THR A 86 3.52 -6.41 -12.68
N VAL A 87 2.58 -6.69 -13.60
CA VAL A 87 2.86 -7.05 -15.00
C VAL A 87 3.79 -6.04 -15.70
N CYS A 88 3.58 -4.74 -15.48
CA CYS A 88 4.45 -3.71 -16.03
C CYS A 88 5.77 -3.66 -15.24
N GLY A 89 6.86 -4.14 -15.84
CA GLY A 89 8.18 -4.20 -15.20
C GLY A 89 8.41 -5.42 -14.30
N LYS A 90 7.57 -6.47 -14.41
CA LYS A 90 7.66 -7.67 -13.58
C LYS A 90 9.10 -8.22 -13.52
N ASP A 91 9.51 -8.66 -12.33
CA ASP A 91 10.80 -9.27 -12.03
C ASP A 91 12.02 -8.31 -12.19
N GLN A 92 11.78 -7.01 -12.36
CA GLN A 92 12.83 -6.00 -12.32
C GLN A 92 13.13 -5.56 -10.88
N ASP A 93 14.40 -5.51 -10.54
CA ASP A 93 14.88 -4.93 -9.29
C ASP A 93 14.95 -3.42 -9.38
N VAL A 94 14.45 -2.76 -8.34
CA VAL A 94 14.38 -1.30 -8.25
C VAL A 94 14.85 -0.82 -6.89
N PHE A 95 15.34 0.42 -6.88
CA PHE A 95 15.78 1.11 -5.68
C PHE A 95 14.76 2.18 -5.30
N ILE A 96 14.29 2.10 -4.05
CA ILE A 96 13.33 3.04 -3.49
C ILE A 96 14.10 3.94 -2.51
N PRO A 97 14.38 5.20 -2.84
CA PRO A 97 15.01 6.12 -1.91
C PRO A 97 13.99 6.69 -0.91
N ARG A 98 14.48 7.22 0.21
CA ARG A 98 13.67 8.11 1.04
C ARG A 98 13.44 9.40 0.28
N THR A 99 12.18 9.82 0.16
CA THR A 99 11.81 11.04 -0.56
C THR A 99 11.06 12.00 0.34
N PRO A 100 11.16 13.31 0.08
CA PRO A 100 10.31 14.27 0.74
C PRO A 100 8.89 14.21 0.19
N LEU A 101 7.92 14.11 1.09
CA LEU A 101 6.51 14.00 0.77
C LEU A 101 5.74 15.08 1.52
N VAL A 102 4.85 15.75 0.81
CA VAL A 102 3.90 16.71 1.37
C VAL A 102 2.53 16.02 1.42
N PRO A 103 1.83 16.05 2.57
CA PRO A 103 0.45 15.61 2.69
C PRO A 103 -0.48 16.30 1.69
N SER A 104 -1.56 15.63 1.32
CA SER A 104 -2.60 16.26 0.51
C SER A 104 -3.29 17.38 1.31
N ALA A 105 -3.44 18.56 0.70
CA ALA A 105 -3.83 19.82 1.35
C ALA A 105 -5.21 19.83 2.04
N ALA A 106 -6.02 18.79 1.91
CA ALA A 106 -7.35 18.72 2.50
C ALA A 106 -7.37 18.32 3.98
N ASP A 107 -6.26 17.79 4.51
CA ASP A 107 -6.29 17.07 5.79
C ASP A 107 -5.87 17.92 7.00
N LEU A 108 -5.19 19.06 6.80
CA LEU A 108 -4.57 19.82 7.90
C LEU A 108 -4.62 21.33 7.69
N PRO A 109 -4.76 22.13 8.77
CA PRO A 109 -4.76 23.60 8.71
C PRO A 109 -3.36 24.22 8.52
N PHE A 110 -2.32 23.39 8.45
CA PHE A 110 -0.92 23.76 8.25
C PHE A 110 -0.28 22.83 7.23
N THR A 111 0.87 23.22 6.71
CA THR A 111 1.65 22.39 5.78
C THR A 111 2.94 21.91 6.43
N PHE A 112 3.22 20.61 6.33
CA PHE A 112 4.48 20.03 6.73
C PHE A 112 5.00 19.06 5.68
N ARG A 113 6.29 18.75 5.76
CA ARG A 113 7.01 17.83 4.89
C ARG A 113 7.49 16.64 5.71
N ARG A 114 7.25 15.43 5.21
CA ARG A 114 7.71 14.17 5.77
C ARG A 114 8.73 13.52 4.84
N VAL A 115 9.96 13.31 5.30
CA VAL A 115 10.98 12.55 4.57
C VAL A 115 10.88 11.07 4.97
N GLN A 116 10.42 10.24 4.04
CA GLN A 116 10.20 8.81 4.28
C GLN A 116 10.21 8.01 2.96
N PHE A 117 10.27 6.69 3.01
CA PHE A 117 10.06 5.86 1.82
C PHE A 117 8.61 5.95 1.33
N PRO A 118 8.36 6.19 0.03
CA PRO A 118 7.01 6.31 -0.54
C PRO A 118 6.35 4.94 -0.78
N ILE A 119 6.37 4.08 0.25
CA ILE A 119 5.77 2.75 0.22
C ILE A 119 4.96 2.46 1.48
N ARG A 120 4.01 1.52 1.36
CA ARG A 120 3.25 0.94 2.49
C ARG A 120 3.24 -0.58 2.41
N LEU A 121 3.09 -1.26 3.54
CA LEU A 121 2.85 -2.71 3.58
C LEU A 121 1.58 -3.07 2.78
N SER A 122 1.64 -4.17 2.01
CA SER A 122 0.59 -4.59 1.08
C SER A 122 0.25 -6.09 1.22
N TYR A 123 0.00 -6.54 2.44
CA TYR A 123 -0.44 -7.93 2.70
C TYR A 123 -1.87 -8.20 2.22
N ALA A 124 -2.74 -7.21 2.37
CA ALA A 124 -4.13 -7.27 1.93
C ALA A 124 -4.46 -5.97 1.19
N MET A 125 -5.46 -6.05 0.32
CA MET A 125 -5.99 -4.91 -0.41
C MET A 125 -7.50 -4.97 -0.43
N SER A 126 -8.15 -3.82 -0.60
CA SER A 126 -9.58 -3.80 -0.87
C SER A 126 -9.85 -4.45 -2.23
N ILE A 127 -11.03 -5.07 -2.36
CA ILE A 127 -11.45 -5.80 -3.55
C ILE A 127 -11.43 -4.94 -4.83
N ASN A 128 -11.58 -3.63 -4.71
CA ASN A 128 -11.59 -2.72 -5.86
C ASN A 128 -10.19 -2.36 -6.37
N LYS A 129 -9.14 -2.42 -5.52
CA LYS A 129 -7.77 -2.04 -5.92
C LYS A 129 -7.11 -2.93 -6.98
N PRO A 130 -7.28 -4.27 -6.99
CA PRO A 130 -6.70 -5.10 -8.04
C PRO A 130 -7.49 -5.04 -9.37
N GLN A 131 -8.46 -4.13 -9.52
CA GLN A 131 -9.17 -3.99 -10.79
C GLN A 131 -8.17 -3.64 -11.92
N GLY A 132 -8.21 -4.40 -13.01
CA GLY A 132 -7.23 -4.33 -14.10
C GLY A 132 -5.91 -5.08 -13.87
N GLN A 133 -5.69 -5.70 -12.71
CA GLN A 133 -4.49 -6.51 -12.42
C GLN A 133 -4.80 -8.01 -12.45
N SER A 134 -3.85 -8.82 -12.96
CA SER A 134 -3.84 -10.28 -12.82
C SER A 134 -2.91 -10.69 -11.67
N LEU A 135 -3.36 -11.62 -10.83
CA LEU A 135 -2.68 -12.14 -9.65
C LEU A 135 -2.55 -13.66 -9.76
N SER A 136 -1.41 -14.21 -9.32
CA SER A 136 -1.16 -15.65 -9.41
C SER A 136 -2.00 -16.48 -8.43
N VAL A 137 -2.23 -15.94 -7.24
CA VAL A 137 -3.05 -16.53 -6.17
C VAL A 137 -3.78 -15.41 -5.43
N VAL A 138 -5.05 -15.61 -5.13
CA VAL A 138 -5.89 -14.64 -4.40
C VAL A 138 -6.63 -15.34 -3.26
N GLY A 139 -6.53 -14.74 -2.07
CA GLY A 139 -7.40 -15.04 -0.94
C GLY A 139 -8.45 -13.93 -0.78
N LEU A 140 -9.72 -14.26 -0.94
CA LEU A 140 -10.85 -13.38 -0.63
C LEU A 140 -11.28 -13.58 0.82
N TYR A 141 -11.14 -12.55 1.63
CA TYR A 141 -11.66 -12.55 3.00
C TYR A 141 -13.05 -11.92 3.01
N LEU A 142 -14.09 -12.76 3.06
CA LEU A 142 -15.51 -12.37 2.99
C LEU A 142 -16.20 -12.70 4.32
N ALA A 143 -15.62 -12.21 5.42
CA ALA A 143 -16.28 -12.28 6.72
C ALA A 143 -17.61 -11.51 6.73
N GLU A 144 -17.65 -10.41 5.97
CA GLU A 144 -18.85 -9.66 5.64
C GLU A 144 -19.14 -9.76 4.13
N PRO A 145 -20.42 -9.75 3.71
CA PRO A 145 -20.78 -9.77 2.29
C PRO A 145 -20.30 -8.51 1.55
N CYS A 146 -20.05 -8.64 0.24
CA CYS A 146 -19.82 -7.48 -0.62
C CYS A 146 -21.04 -6.56 -0.61
N PHE A 147 -20.80 -5.24 -0.61
CA PHE A 147 -21.85 -4.24 -0.43
C PHE A 147 -22.20 -3.49 -1.72
N SER A 148 -21.37 -3.57 -2.76
CA SER A 148 -21.62 -2.90 -4.03
C SER A 148 -21.53 -3.83 -5.24
N HIS A 149 -22.13 -3.36 -6.34
CA HIS A 149 -22.21 -4.11 -7.58
C HIS A 149 -20.84 -4.47 -8.14
N GLY A 150 -20.69 -5.72 -8.57
CA GLY A 150 -19.50 -6.19 -9.28
C GLY A 150 -18.27 -6.43 -8.40
N GLN A 151 -18.28 -6.10 -7.11
CA GLN A 151 -17.11 -6.32 -6.23
C GLN A 151 -16.68 -7.77 -6.17
N LEU A 152 -17.62 -8.68 -5.92
CA LEU A 152 -17.32 -10.11 -5.87
C LEU A 152 -16.74 -10.60 -7.20
N TYR A 153 -17.29 -10.11 -8.32
CA TYR A 153 -16.77 -10.38 -9.66
C TYR A 153 -15.35 -9.84 -9.84
N VAL A 154 -15.07 -8.61 -9.44
CA VAL A 154 -13.72 -8.02 -9.49
C VAL A 154 -12.76 -8.92 -8.74
N GLY A 155 -13.05 -9.29 -7.48
CA GLY A 155 -12.18 -10.15 -6.68
C GLY A 155 -11.93 -11.53 -7.31
N CYS A 156 -12.99 -12.22 -7.76
CA CYS A 156 -12.87 -13.55 -8.36
C CYS A 156 -12.15 -13.56 -9.71
N SER A 157 -12.30 -12.51 -10.51
CA SER A 157 -11.70 -12.40 -11.85
C SER A 157 -10.23 -12.00 -11.86
N ARG A 158 -9.58 -11.89 -10.69
CA ARG A 158 -8.16 -11.52 -10.60
C ARG A 158 -7.19 -12.70 -10.81
N VAL A 159 -7.68 -13.94 -10.85
CA VAL A 159 -6.83 -15.12 -11.07
C VAL A 159 -7.22 -15.85 -12.34
N ASP A 160 -6.22 -16.46 -12.98
CA ASP A 160 -6.42 -17.17 -14.25
C ASP A 160 -7.05 -18.56 -14.07
N CYS A 161 -6.98 -19.13 -12.86
CA CYS A 161 -7.55 -20.44 -12.57
C CYS A 161 -8.26 -20.52 -11.21
N ARG A 162 -9.29 -21.37 -11.14
CA ARG A 162 -10.10 -21.56 -9.93
C ARG A 162 -9.27 -22.04 -8.73
N ASN A 163 -8.26 -22.88 -8.96
CA ASN A 163 -7.44 -23.45 -7.89
C ASN A 163 -6.55 -22.40 -7.20
N SER A 164 -6.31 -21.27 -7.87
CA SER A 164 -5.60 -20.11 -7.33
C SER A 164 -6.52 -19.15 -6.55
N LEU A 165 -7.83 -19.39 -6.53
CA LEU A 165 -8.80 -18.59 -5.78
C LEU A 165 -9.20 -19.31 -4.50
N HIS A 166 -8.85 -18.71 -3.37
CA HIS A 166 -9.31 -19.15 -2.05
C HIS A 166 -10.27 -18.12 -1.50
N ALA A 167 -11.38 -18.55 -0.89
CA ALA A 167 -12.34 -17.65 -0.26
C ALA A 167 -12.63 -18.12 1.16
N PHE A 168 -12.47 -17.22 2.13
CA PHE A 168 -12.95 -17.42 3.48
C PHE A 168 -14.34 -16.81 3.60
N ILE A 169 -15.34 -17.66 3.84
CA ILE A 169 -16.75 -17.29 3.98
C ILE A 169 -17.30 -17.99 5.22
N PRO A 170 -17.53 -17.30 6.34
CA PRO A 170 -17.90 -17.93 7.62
C PRO A 170 -19.15 -18.82 7.54
N GLN A 171 -20.12 -18.43 6.70
CA GLN A 171 -21.41 -19.11 6.55
C GLN A 171 -21.48 -19.98 5.28
N GLY A 172 -20.35 -20.13 4.56
CA GLY A 172 -20.29 -20.84 3.29
C GLY A 172 -21.02 -20.18 2.11
N LYS A 173 -21.71 -19.06 2.34
CA LYS A 173 -22.44 -18.28 1.32
C LYS A 173 -22.19 -16.78 1.51
N THR A 174 -22.14 -16.04 0.41
CA THR A 174 -22.02 -14.58 0.38
C THR A 174 -23.04 -13.99 -0.59
N LYS A 175 -23.45 -12.73 -0.37
CA LYS A 175 -24.38 -12.04 -1.28
C LYS A 175 -23.63 -11.51 -2.49
N ASN A 176 -24.14 -11.83 -3.69
CA ASN A 176 -23.71 -11.16 -4.91
C ASN A 176 -24.63 -9.98 -5.19
N VAL A 177 -24.10 -8.75 -5.12
CA VAL A 177 -24.87 -7.53 -5.38
C VAL A 177 -24.87 -7.25 -6.89
N VAL A 178 -26.04 -7.30 -7.52
CA VAL A 178 -26.22 -7.06 -8.96
C VAL A 178 -27.25 -5.98 -9.20
N TYR A 179 -26.84 -4.83 -9.77
CA TYR A 179 -27.77 -3.80 -10.21
C TYR A 179 -28.24 -4.12 -11.62
N LYS A 180 -29.55 -4.34 -11.78
CA LYS A 180 -30.15 -4.73 -13.07
C LYS A 180 -30.13 -3.62 -14.11
N GLU A 181 -29.95 -2.37 -13.68
CA GLU A 181 -29.90 -1.17 -14.53
C GLU A 181 -28.59 -1.04 -15.32
N VAL A 182 -27.59 -1.88 -15.01
CA VAL A 182 -26.25 -1.88 -15.61
C VAL A 182 -26.00 -3.17 -16.42
N LEU A 183 -27.04 -3.99 -16.63
CA LEU A 183 -27.03 -5.21 -17.43
C LEU A 183 -27.50 -4.96 -18.87
#